data_AF-A0A9X0A457-F1
#
_entry.id   AF-A0A9X0A457-F1
#
_cell.length_a   1.000
_cell.length_b   1.000
_cell.length_c   1.000
_cell.angle_alpha   90.00
_cell.angle_beta   90.00
_cell.angle_gamma   90.00
#
_symmetry.space_group_name_H-M   'P 1'
#
loop_
_entity.id
_entity.type
_entity.pdbx_description
1 polymer ?
#
loop_
_entity_poly.entity_id
_entity_poly.type
_entity_poly.pdbx_seq_one_letter_code
_entity_poly.pdbx_strand_id
1 'polypeptide(L)'
;MKWLGVLLLVKAVLGDQENIDENRDVQEKDLFEGDMRFTKEQRSRAEKGMDVDGSSSSKRGASRFRQWPYGEVYYEIDPSLGTLRLLVTT
;
A
#
# COMPACT_ATOMS: atom_id res chain seq x y z
N MET A 1 17.64 25.85 -26.05
CA MET A 1 16.85 26.21 -24.85
C MET A 1 15.36 25.87 -24.98
N LYS A 2 14.66 26.14 -26.10
CA LYS A 2 13.20 25.89 -26.23
C LYS A 2 12.78 24.41 -26.23
N TRP A 3 13.69 23.52 -26.62
CA TRP A 3 13.43 22.08 -26.75
C TRP A 3 13.47 21.33 -25.42
N LEU A 4 14.13 21.87 -24.39
CA LEU A 4 14.14 21.29 -23.05
C LEU A 4 12.74 21.27 -22.43
N GLY A 5 11.96 22.34 -22.64
CA GLY A 5 10.60 22.44 -22.13
C GLY A 5 9.67 21.39 -22.73
N VAL A 6 9.83 21.10 -24.04
CA VAL A 6 9.06 20.06 -24.73
C VAL A 6 9.45 18.66 -24.23
N LEU A 7 10.74 18.41 -24.02
CA LEU A 7 11.24 17.13 -23.49
C LEU A 7 10.75 16.87 -22.05
N LEU A 8 10.70 17.91 -21.21
CA LEU A 8 10.12 17.85 -19.86
C LEU A 8 8.61 17.58 -19.90
N LEU A 9 7.89 18.20 -20.83
CA LEU A 9 6.43 18.02 -20.98
C LEU A 9 6.08 16.62 -21.47
N VAL A 10 6.87 16.07 -22.39
CA VAL A 10 6.73 14.69 -22.89
C VAL A 10 7.03 13.67 -21.79
N LYS A 11 8.04 13.90 -20.94
CA LYS A 11 8.34 13.05 -19.77
C LYS A 11 7.22 13.11 -18.71
N ALA A 12 6.57 14.27 -18.53
CA ALA A 12 5.45 14.41 -17.61
C ALA A 12 4.18 13.71 -18.12
N VAL A 13 3.94 13.71 -19.44
CA VAL A 13 2.78 13.06 -20.06
C VAL A 13 2.97 11.54 -20.22
N LEU A 14 4.20 11.07 -20.46
CA LEU A 14 4.52 9.64 -20.57
C LEU A 14 4.91 9.01 -19.22
N GLY A 15 5.01 9.81 -18.16
CA GLY A 15 5.38 9.40 -16.81
C GLY A 15 4.19 9.03 -15.94
N ASP A 16 3.03 8.68 -16.54
CA ASP A 16 1.97 7.99 -15.81
C ASP A 16 2.40 6.53 -15.71
N GLN A 17 3.21 6.33 -14.67
CA GLN A 17 3.63 5.09 -14.06
C GLN A 17 2.67 3.95 -14.44
N GLU A 18 3.19 2.92 -15.12
CA GLU A 18 2.59 1.60 -15.06
C GLU A 18 2.43 1.26 -13.58
N ASN A 19 1.24 1.50 -13.03
CA ASN A 19 0.82 0.83 -11.82
C ASN A 19 0.66 -0.62 -12.28
N ILE A 20 1.76 -1.37 -12.24
CA ILE A 20 1.72 -2.82 -12.34
C ILE A 20 0.65 -3.20 -11.33
N ASP A 21 -0.51 -3.64 -11.82
CA ASP A 21 -1.69 -3.95 -11.01
C ASP A 21 -1.28 -4.98 -9.93
N GLU A 22 -0.73 -4.52 -8.79
CA GLU A 22 -0.18 -5.38 -7.74
C GLU A 22 -1.27 -6.28 -7.13
N ASN A 23 -2.54 -6.01 -7.46
CA ASN A 23 -3.71 -6.67 -6.90
C ASN A 23 -4.75 -7.06 -7.96
N ARG A 24 -4.31 -7.35 -9.19
CA ARG A 24 -5.19 -7.64 -10.35
C ARG A 24 -6.23 -8.75 -10.12
N ASP A 25 -5.97 -9.65 -9.16
CA ASP A 25 -6.85 -10.78 -8.81
C ASP A 25 -7.32 -10.80 -7.34
N VAL A 26 -6.99 -9.78 -6.54
CA VAL A 26 -7.38 -9.70 -5.13
C VAL A 26 -8.70 -8.93 -5.02
N GLN A 27 -9.82 -9.64 -5.15
CA GLN A 27 -11.16 -9.08 -4.94
C GLN A 27 -11.60 -9.06 -3.46
N GLU A 28 -10.66 -8.85 -2.53
CA GLU A 28 -11.06 -8.62 -1.14
C GLU A 28 -11.47 -7.16 -0.98
N LYS A 29 -12.80 -6.93 -1.01
CA LYS A 29 -13.43 -5.60 -0.97
C LYS A 29 -12.99 -4.72 0.22
N ASP A 30 -12.42 -5.33 1.25
CA ASP A 30 -11.97 -4.64 2.46
C ASP A 30 -10.50 -4.22 2.47
N LEU A 31 -9.74 -4.55 1.43
CA LEU A 31 -8.37 -4.09 1.27
C LEU A 31 -8.33 -2.74 0.57
N PHE A 32 -7.50 -1.85 1.12
CA PHE A 32 -7.11 -0.60 0.49
C PHE A 32 -5.88 -0.87 -0.38
N GLU A 33 -5.90 -0.37 -1.62
CA GLU A 33 -4.91 -0.65 -2.68
C GLU A 33 -4.73 -2.13 -3.05
N GLY A 34 -5.31 -3.05 -2.27
CA GLY A 34 -5.41 -4.49 -2.50
C GLY A 34 -4.56 -5.35 -1.56
N ASP A 35 -3.78 -4.74 -0.66
CA ASP A 35 -2.92 -5.42 0.30
C ASP A 35 -2.99 -4.86 1.74
N MET A 36 -3.60 -3.70 1.95
CA MET A 36 -3.68 -3.05 3.27
C MET A 36 -5.08 -3.12 3.91
N ARG A 37 -5.16 -3.51 5.18
CA ARG A 37 -6.41 -3.42 5.97
C ARG A 37 -6.46 -2.09 6.73
N PHE A 38 -7.37 -1.21 6.33
CA PHE A 38 -7.59 0.09 6.99
C PHE A 38 -8.80 0.05 7.92
N THR A 39 -8.76 0.86 8.99
CA THR A 39 -9.99 1.20 9.72
C THR A 39 -10.92 2.04 8.84
N LYS A 40 -12.21 2.10 9.18
CA LYS A 40 -13.20 2.93 8.45
C LYS A 40 -12.77 4.40 8.33
N GLU A 41 -12.15 4.94 9.38
CA GLU A 41 -11.66 6.32 9.40
C GLU A 41 -10.47 6.50 8.46
N GLN A 42 -9.48 5.61 8.50
CA GLN A 42 -8.33 5.65 7.59
C GLN A 42 -8.77 5.55 6.13
N ARG A 43 -9.72 4.66 5.84
CA ARG A 43 -10.31 4.52 4.50
C ARG A 43 -10.99 5.82 4.05
N SER A 44 -11.83 6.41 4.88
CA SER A 44 -12.50 7.68 4.55
C SER A 44 -11.51 8.83 4.29
N ARG A 45 -10.38 8.84 5.00
CA ARG A 45 -9.36 9.88 4.84
C ARG A 45 -8.52 9.66 3.59
N ALA A 46 -8.15 8.41 3.30
CA ALA A 46 -7.49 8.03 2.06
C ALA A 46 -8.35 8.37 0.81
N GLU A 47 -9.64 8.04 0.83
CA GLU A 47 -10.60 8.35 -0.24
C GLU A 47 -10.72 9.86 -0.50
N LYS A 48 -10.50 10.69 0.53
CA LYS A 48 -10.51 12.15 0.45
C LYS A 48 -9.13 12.74 0.10
N GLY A 49 -8.14 11.91 -0.23
CA GLY A 49 -6.78 12.33 -0.53
C GLY A 49 -6.03 12.92 0.66
N MET A 50 -6.51 12.67 1.89
CA MET A 50 -5.88 13.10 3.12
C MET A 50 -4.93 12.02 3.64
N ASP A 51 -4.00 12.41 4.53
CA ASP A 51 -3.15 11.45 5.24
C ASP A 51 -4.02 10.48 6.06
N VAL A 52 -3.64 9.21 6.13
CA VAL A 52 -4.43 8.18 6.81
C VAL A 52 -4.37 8.30 8.34
N ASP A 53 -3.30 8.88 8.90
CA ASP A 53 -3.05 8.87 10.36
C ASP A 53 -3.45 10.15 11.11
N GLY A 54 -3.66 11.26 10.42
CA GLY A 54 -4.11 12.51 11.05
C GLY A 54 -3.08 13.60 10.88
N SER A 55 -1.85 13.18 10.58
CA SER A 55 -0.69 14.02 10.54
C SER A 55 -0.72 14.86 9.27
N SER A 56 -0.33 16.13 9.39
CA SER A 56 -0.07 17.00 8.25
C SER A 56 1.32 16.76 7.65
N SER A 57 2.09 15.79 8.18
CA SER A 57 3.47 15.55 7.79
C SER A 57 3.70 14.14 7.25
N SER A 58 3.86 14.07 5.92
CA SER A 58 4.35 12.95 5.10
C SER A 58 3.34 11.89 4.69
N LYS A 59 3.07 11.85 3.36
CA LYS A 59 2.34 10.79 2.65
C LYS A 59 2.94 9.38 2.79
N ARG A 60 4.13 9.25 3.39
CA ARG A 60 4.83 7.97 3.65
C ARG A 60 5.38 8.00 5.08
N GLY A 61 4.94 7.06 5.92
CA GLY A 61 5.34 7.00 7.33
C GLY A 61 4.26 7.42 8.33
N ALA A 62 3.02 7.00 8.09
CA ALA A 62 1.87 7.18 8.96
C ALA A 62 2.03 6.40 10.28
N SER A 63 2.92 6.84 11.16
CA SER A 63 3.38 6.03 12.30
C SER A 63 3.58 6.83 13.58
N ARG A 64 3.45 8.17 13.58
CA ARG A 64 3.88 9.01 14.73
C ARG A 64 3.27 8.60 16.07
N PHE A 65 2.08 7.99 16.07
CA PHE A 65 1.40 7.47 17.27
C PHE A 65 1.01 5.99 17.18
N ARG A 66 1.51 5.27 16.17
CA ARG A 66 1.16 3.86 15.90
C ARG A 66 2.41 2.99 15.72
N GLN A 67 3.49 3.38 16.37
CA GLN A 67 4.71 2.57 16.44
C GLN A 67 4.51 1.43 17.43
N TRP A 68 5.18 0.32 17.14
CA TRP A 68 5.34 -0.74 18.12
C TRP A 68 6.16 -0.23 19.31
N PRO A 69 5.77 -0.52 20.56
CA PRO A 69 6.54 -0.15 21.74
C PRO A 69 7.98 -0.63 21.61
N TYR A 70 8.94 0.27 21.89
CA TYR A 70 10.39 0.00 21.78
C TYR A 70 10.87 -0.45 20.38
N GLY A 71 10.02 -0.37 19.35
CA GLY A 71 10.31 -0.93 18.02
C GLY A 71 10.25 -2.46 17.97
N GLU A 72 9.68 -3.11 18.99
CA GLU A 72 9.61 -4.57 19.10
C GLU A 72 8.25 -5.09 18.61
N VAL A 73 8.27 -6.04 17.68
CA VAL A 73 7.07 -6.68 17.15
C VAL A 73 6.91 -8.05 17.79
N TYR A 74 5.96 -8.17 18.71
CA TYR A 74 5.56 -9.45 19.28
C TYR A 74 4.61 -10.16 18.31
N TYR A 75 4.86 -11.43 18.04
CA TYR A 75 4.06 -12.23 17.12
C TYR A 75 3.82 -13.65 17.66
N GLU A 76 2.75 -14.26 17.18
CA GLU A 76 2.43 -15.67 17.36
C GLU A 76 2.21 -16.30 15.98
N ILE A 77 2.75 -17.50 15.77
CA ILE A 77 2.53 -18.25 14.54
C ILE A 77 1.28 -19.09 14.75
N ASP A 78 0.20 -18.75 14.04
CA ASP A 78 -1.04 -19.52 14.11
C ASP A 78 -0.80 -20.95 13.59
N PRO A 79 -1.15 -22.01 14.36
CA PRO A 79 -0.95 -23.40 13.96
C PRO A 79 -1.58 -23.78 12.61
N SER A 80 -2.63 -23.07 12.17
CA SER A 80 -3.27 -23.30 10.87
C SER A 80 -2.37 -23.02 9.67
N LEU A 81 -1.31 -22.23 9.84
CA LEU A 81 -0.32 -21.92 8.79
C LEU A 81 0.57 -23.13 8.42
N GLY A 82 0.55 -24.21 9.20
CA GLY A 82 1.43 -25.37 9.05
C GLY A 82 1.05 -26.40 7.97
N THR A 83 -0.04 -26.21 7.22
CA THR A 83 -0.50 -27.24 6.26
C THR A 83 -0.12 -26.92 4.82
N LEU A 84 1.15 -27.12 4.47
CA LEU A 84 1.58 -27.27 3.07
C LEU A 84 1.08 -28.62 2.54
N ARG A 85 -0.11 -28.65 1.92
CA ARG A 85 -0.52 -29.79 1.09
C ARG A 85 0.25 -29.73 -0.23
N LEU A 86 1.42 -30.36 -0.26
CA LEU A 86 2.04 -30.78 -1.52
C LEU A 86 1.13 -31.83 -2.17
N LEU A 87 0.24 -31.38 -3.03
CA LEU A 87 -0.44 -32.24 -3.99
C LEU A 87 0.60 -32.66 -5.04
N VAL A 88 1.37 -33.70 -4.71
CA VAL A 88 2.12 -34.45 -5.71
C VAL A 88 1.11 -35.34 -6.42
N THR A 89 0.62 -34.90 -7.56
CA THR A 89 -0.09 -35.76 -8.52
C THR A 89 0.94 -36.67 -9.19
N THR A 90 0.90 -37.95 -8.87
CA THR A 90 1.55 -39.04 -9.64
C THR A 90 0.64 -39.53 -10.75
#